data_AF-A0A928KZE7-F1
#
_entry.id   AF-A0A928KZE7-F1
#
_cell.length_a   1.000
_cell.length_b   1.000
_cell.length_c   1.000
_cell.angle_alpha   90.00
_cell.angle_beta   90.00
_cell.angle_gamma   90.00
#
_symmetry.space_group_name_H-M   'P 1'
#
loop_
_entity.id
_entity.type
_entity.pdbx_description
1 polymer ?
#
loop_
_entity_poly.entity_id
_entity_poly.type
_entity_poly.pdbx_seq_one_letter_code
_entity_poly.pdbx_strand_id
1 'polypeptide(L)'
;MSRKSARFIANMLSNYTTKDVYEIWKDMGLVAKDKLGDWIITDLGRSLGGKMSSGGRLSVPTFNADFIIDKMIEFCKQKGIK
;
A
#
# COMPACT_ATOMS: atom_id res chain seq x y z
N MET A 1 -7.55 -9.96 -11.78
CA MET A 1 -7.53 -8.74 -10.94
C MET A 1 -6.20 -8.02 -11.13
N SER A 2 -6.21 -6.70 -11.36
CA SER A 2 -5.00 -5.91 -11.62
C SER A 2 -4.39 -5.38 -10.31
N ARG A 3 -3.07 -5.50 -10.14
CA ARG A 3 -2.37 -4.91 -8.99
C ARG A 3 -2.30 -3.40 -9.17
N LYS A 4 -2.52 -2.65 -8.09
CA LYS A 4 -2.54 -1.19 -8.07
C LYS A 4 -1.50 -0.66 -7.08
N SER A 5 -0.84 0.43 -7.45
CA SER A 5 0.03 1.18 -6.53
C SER A 5 -0.80 2.07 -5.61
N ALA A 6 -0.16 2.59 -4.56
CA ALA A 6 -0.80 3.51 -3.61
C ALA A 6 -1.53 4.67 -4.29
N ARG A 7 -1.00 5.21 -5.40
CA ARG A 7 -1.65 6.28 -6.16
C ARG A 7 -3.00 5.88 -6.73
N PHE A 8 -3.08 4.69 -7.31
CA PHE A 8 -4.33 4.20 -7.88
C PHE A 8 -5.33 3.80 -6.80
N ILE A 9 -4.87 3.27 -5.66
CA ILE A 9 -5.71 2.99 -4.51
C ILE A 9 -6.28 4.28 -3.92
N ALA A 10 -5.46 5.32 -3.77
CA ALA A 10 -5.90 6.65 -3.34
C ALA A 10 -7.00 7.19 -4.28
N ASN A 11 -6.85 7.08 -5.59
CA ASN A 11 -7.90 7.50 -6.53
C ASN A 11 -9.21 6.70 -6.40
N MET A 12 -9.17 5.48 -5.87
CA MET A 12 -10.37 4.67 -5.61
C MET A 12 -11.04 5.04 -4.27
N LEU A 13 -10.31 5.70 -3.38
CA LEU A 13 -10.77 6.10 -2.06
C LEU A 13 -10.96 7.62 -2.03
N SER A 14 -12.20 8.10 -2.04
CA SER A 14 -12.56 9.51 -2.28
C SER A 14 -11.83 10.56 -1.43
N ASN A 15 -11.33 10.18 -0.24
CA ASN A 15 -10.71 11.07 0.73
C ASN A 15 -9.27 10.71 1.10
N TYR A 16 -8.57 9.92 0.28
CA TYR A 16 -7.18 9.51 0.56
C TYR A 16 -6.22 10.10 -0.44
N THR A 17 -5.11 10.64 0.05
CA THR A 17 -3.96 10.96 -0.77
C THR A 17 -3.07 9.73 -0.96
N THR A 18 -2.16 9.77 -1.93
CA THR A 18 -1.15 8.71 -2.11
C THR A 18 -0.28 8.55 -0.85
N LYS A 19 -0.04 9.65 -0.13
CA LYS A 19 0.73 9.65 1.12
C LYS A 19 -0.02 8.90 2.21
N ASP A 20 -1.32 9.15 2.37
CA ASP A 20 -2.14 8.50 3.41
C ASP A 20 -2.16 6.98 3.22
N VAL A 21 -2.27 6.52 1.97
CA VAL A 21 -2.21 5.09 1.64
C VAL A 21 -0.85 4.49 2.03
N TYR A 22 0.26 5.17 1.74
CA TYR A 22 1.58 4.68 2.13
C TYR A 22 1.81 4.66 3.64
N GLU A 23 1.35 5.68 4.37
CA GLU A 23 1.45 5.69 5.83
C GLU A 23 0.61 4.58 6.44
N ILE A 24 -0.61 4.32 5.95
CA ILE A 24 -1.42 3.18 6.41
C ILE A 24 -0.73 1.85 6.10
N TRP A 25 -0.21 1.67 4.88
CA TRP A 25 0.51 0.45 4.53
C TRP A 25 1.76 0.25 5.39
N LYS A 26 2.43 1.34 5.77
CA LYS A 26 3.58 1.31 6.68
C LYS A 26 3.16 0.96 8.10
N ASP A 27 2.07 1.52 8.61
CA ASP A 27 1.52 1.22 9.93
C ASP A 27 0.99 -0.22 10.03
N MET A 28 0.52 -0.77 8.92
CA MET A 28 0.19 -2.19 8.75
C MET A 28 1.44 -3.09 8.62
N GLY A 29 2.63 -2.52 8.46
CA GLY A 29 3.89 -3.23 8.28
C GLY A 29 4.11 -3.83 6.88
N LEU A 30 3.34 -3.41 5.87
CA LEU A 30 3.38 -3.95 4.51
C LEU A 30 4.48 -3.32 3.64
N VAL A 31 4.81 -2.07 3.94
CA VAL A 31 5.85 -1.30 3.24
C VAL A 31 6.75 -0.61 4.25
N ALA A 32 7.97 -0.29 3.82
CA ALA A 32 8.93 0.49 4.58
C ALA A 32 9.64 1.47 3.66
N LYS A 33 10.33 2.46 4.23
CA LYS A 33 11.29 3.27 3.47
C LYS A 33 12.66 2.60 3.52
N ASP A 34 13.34 2.55 2.39
CA ASP A 34 14.74 2.14 2.32
C ASP A 34 15.68 3.29 2.79
N LYS A 35 17.00 3.06 2.69
CA LYS A 35 18.01 4.06 3.08
C LYS A 35 18.00 5.32 2.21
N LEU A 36 17.43 5.25 1.00
CA LEU A 36 17.32 6.36 0.05
C LEU A 36 15.98 7.09 0.18
N GLY A 37 15.07 6.58 1.01
CA GLY A 37 13.75 7.14 1.24
C GLY A 37 12.66 6.58 0.31
N ASP A 38 12.99 5.59 -0.50
CA ASP A 38 12.07 4.94 -1.43
C ASP A 38 11.20 3.91 -0.72
N TRP A 39 9.94 3.79 -1.17
CA TRP A 39 9.02 2.81 -0.63
C TRP A 39 9.33 1.41 -1.16
N ILE A 40 9.63 0.49 -0.25
CA ILE A 40 9.89 -0.92 -0.53
C ILE A 40 8.84 -1.80 0.14
N ILE A 41 8.64 -2.99 -0.42
CA ILE A 41 7.75 -3.99 0.15
C ILE A 41 8.47 -4.85 1.20
N THR A 42 7.84 -5.02 2.36
CA THR A 42 8.35 -5.88 3.45
C THR A 42 8.03 -7.35 3.18
N ASP A 43 8.56 -8.25 4.00
CA ASP A 43 8.24 -9.69 3.90
C ASP A 43 6.74 -9.95 4.15
N LEU A 44 6.12 -9.23 5.08
CA LEU A 44 4.68 -9.27 5.31
C LEU A 44 3.91 -8.77 4.08
N GLY A 45 4.33 -7.66 3.48
CA GLY A 45 3.73 -7.16 2.26
C GLY A 45 3.80 -8.19 1.12
N ARG A 46 4.93 -8.89 0.98
CA ARG A 46 5.10 -9.96 -0.01
C ARG A 46 4.23 -11.17 0.28
N SER A 47 4.14 -11.60 1.54
CA SER A 47 3.30 -12.75 1.92
C SER A 47 1.81 -12.49 1.67
N LEU A 48 1.39 -11.23 1.74
CA LEU A 48 0.04 -10.80 1.35
C LEU A 48 -0.13 -10.54 -0.16
N GLY A 49 0.82 -11.01 -0.98
CA GLY A 49 0.73 -10.99 -2.44
C GLY A 49 1.14 -9.67 -3.10
N GLY A 50 1.68 -8.72 -2.32
CA GLY A 50 2.22 -7.49 -2.86
C GLY A 50 3.50 -7.71 -3.66
N LYS A 51 3.74 -6.83 -4.63
CA LYS A 51 4.93 -6.86 -5.50
C LYS A 51 5.40 -5.45 -5.83
N MET A 52 6.68 -5.31 -6.08
CA MET A 52 7.23 -4.10 -6.70
C MET A 52 6.81 -4.03 -8.18
N SER A 53 6.45 -2.84 -8.67
CA SER A 53 6.08 -2.65 -10.07
C SER A 53 7.30 -2.82 -10.99
N SER A 54 7.14 -3.57 -12.08
CA SER A 54 8.15 -3.71 -13.13
C SER A 54 7.95 -2.66 -14.22
N GLY A 55 8.85 -1.68 -14.35
CA GLY A 55 8.84 -0.68 -15.41
C GLY A 55 10.00 0.31 -15.31
N GLY A 56 10.26 1.09 -16.36
CA GLY A 56 11.38 2.05 -16.44
C GLY A 56 11.26 3.33 -15.58
N ARG A 57 10.27 3.40 -14.67
CA ARG A 57 10.13 4.44 -13.64
C ARG A 57 10.52 3.87 -12.28
N LEU A 58 10.67 4.74 -11.27
CA LEU A 58 10.81 4.36 -9.86
C LEU A 58 9.83 3.24 -9.50
N SER A 59 10.38 2.09 -9.11
CA SER A 59 9.60 0.91 -8.76
C SER A 59 8.83 1.18 -7.47
N VAL A 60 7.53 0.90 -7.46
CA VAL A 60 6.65 1.16 -6.31
C VAL A 60 5.95 -0.12 -5.84
N PRO A 61 5.60 -0.22 -4.55
CA PRO A 61 4.77 -1.30 -4.04
C PRO A 61 3.39 -1.31 -4.70
N THR A 62 2.91 -2.50 -5.05
CA THR A 62 1.60 -2.75 -5.64
C THR A 62 0.93 -3.95 -4.98
N PHE A 63 -0.39 -3.87 -4.80
CA PHE A 63 -1.21 -4.92 -4.21
C PHE A 63 -2.46 -5.17 -5.05
N ASN A 64 -3.12 -6.32 -4.85
CA ASN A 64 -4.48 -6.50 -5.34
C ASN A 64 -5.39 -5.45 -4.68
N ALA A 65 -6.14 -4.69 -5.50
CA ALA A 65 -6.89 -3.52 -5.05
C ALA A 65 -7.99 -3.86 -4.04
N ASP A 66 -8.84 -4.82 -4.38
CA ASP A 66 -9.99 -5.19 -3.54
C ASP A 66 -9.48 -5.73 -2.20
N PHE A 67 -8.49 -6.63 -2.26
CA PHE A 67 -7.88 -7.21 -1.06
C PHE A 67 -7.21 -6.17 -0.15
N ILE A 68 -6.42 -5.24 -0.71
CA ILE A 68 -5.69 -4.29 0.12
C ILE A 68 -6.62 -3.24 0.74
N ILE A 69 -7.67 -2.84 0.02
CA ILE A 69 -8.68 -1.91 0.53
C ILE A 69 -9.43 -2.55 1.70
N ASP A 70 -9.84 -3.82 1.58
CA ASP A 70 -10.48 -4.55 2.68
C ASP A 70 -9.57 -4.62 3.91
N LYS A 71 -8.28 -4.91 3.72
CA LYS A 71 -7.30 -4.94 4.82
C LYS A 71 -7.07 -3.57 5.45
N MET A 72 -7.07 -2.50 4.67
CA MET A 72 -6.99 -1.12 5.19
C MET A 72 -8.23 -0.79 6.02
N ILE A 73 -9.44 -1.15 5.56
CA ILE A 73 -10.69 -0.93 6.30
C ILE A 73 -10.68 -1.70 7.62
N GLU A 74 -10.29 -2.98 7.61
CA GLU A 74 -10.14 -3.81 8.81
C GLU A 74 -9.16 -3.17 9.80
N PHE A 75 -8.01 -2.70 9.32
CA PHE A 75 -6.98 -2.05 10.13
C PHE A 75 -7.48 -0.76 10.78
N CYS A 76 -8.10 0.14 10.00
CA CYS A 76 -8.64 1.40 10.53
C CYS A 76 -9.71 1.16 11.60
N LYS A 77 -10.61 0.17 11.38
CA LYS A 77 -11.62 -0.24 12.37
C LYS A 77 -10.99 -0.73 13.68
N GLN A 78 -9.94 -1.56 13.61
CA GLN A 78 -9.25 -2.08 14.79
C GLN A 78 -8.49 -0.99 15.57
N LYS A 79 -7.98 0.04 14.88
CA LYS A 79 -7.24 1.14 15.49
C LYS A 79 -8.13 2.30 15.97
N GLY A 80 -9.44 2.25 15.71
CA GLY A 80 -10.36 3.35 16.01
C GLY A 80 -10.08 4.61 15.19
N ILE A 81 -9.42 4.46 14.05
CA ILE A 81 -9.10 5.56 13.13
C ILE A 81 -10.35 5.80 12.27
N LYS A 82 -10.94 6.99 12.44
CA LYS A 82 -12.23 7.40 11.89
C LYS A 82 -12.10 7.96 10.48
#